data_AF-A0A355F8G6-F1
#
_entry.id   AF-A0A355F8G6-F1
#
_cell.length_a   1.000
_cell.length_b   1.000
_cell.length_c   1.000
_cell.angle_alpha   90.00
_cell.angle_beta   90.00
_cell.angle_gamma   90.00
#
_symmetry.space_group_name_H-M   'P 1'
#
loop_
_entity.id
_entity.type
_entity.pdbx_description
1 polymer ?
#
loop_
_entity_poly.entity_id
_entity_poly.type
_entity_poly.pdbx_seq_one_letter_code
_entity_poly.pdbx_strand_id
1 'polypeptide(L)' 'RDWPILEDLDFARRLRRCGRTVLIASPVTTAARRFEQQGVVRTIATNWMIWALYLCGMSPHRLA' A
#
# COMPACT_ATOMS: atom_id res chain seq x y z
N ARG A 1 13.50 -0.21 -9.35
CA ARG A 1 13.24 1.15 -8.81
C ARG A 1 13.15 0.95 -7.32
N ASP A 2 14.01 1.59 -6.54
CA ASP A 2 14.04 1.41 -5.09
C ASP A 2 12.98 2.33 -4.47
N TRP A 3 11.90 1.77 -3.90
CA TRP A 3 10.78 2.53 -3.31
C TRP A 3 10.75 2.26 -1.81
N PRO A 4 10.99 3.27 -0.95
CA PRO A 4 11.03 3.04 0.49
C PRO A 4 9.63 2.79 1.09
N ILE A 5 8.59 3.21 0.38
CA ILE A 5 7.18 2.92 0.64
C ILE A 5 6.40 2.92 -0.68
N LEU A 6 5.22 2.28 -0.72
CA LEU A 6 4.33 2.20 -1.90
C LEU A 6 4.90 1.42 -3.10
N GLU A 7 5.91 0.58 -2.90
CA GLU A 7 6.42 -0.34 -3.93
C GLU A 7 5.29 -1.19 -4.54
N ASP A 8 4.34 -1.62 -3.70
CA ASP A 8 3.16 -2.39 -4.11
C ASP A 8 2.35 -1.68 -5.21
N LEU A 9 2.32 -0.34 -5.21
CA LEU A 9 1.60 0.44 -6.20
C LEU A 9 2.34 0.47 -7.55
N ASP A 10 3.68 0.53 -7.54
CA ASP A 10 4.49 0.37 -8.74
C ASP A 10 4.33 -1.04 -9.31
N PHE A 11 4.40 -2.05 -8.44
CA PHE A 11 4.18 -3.44 -8.82
C PHE A 11 2.79 -3.65 -9.43
N ALA A 12 1.73 -3.15 -8.79
CA ALA A 12 0.37 -3.23 -9.30
C ALA A 12 0.21 -2.51 -10.66
N ARG A 13 0.84 -1.34 -10.83
CA ARG A 13 0.83 -0.61 -12.11
C ARG A 13 1.54 -1.39 -13.22
N ARG A 14 2.69 -2.01 -12.92
CA ARG A 14 3.41 -2.86 -13.86
C ARG A 14 2.59 -4.10 -14.21
N LEU A 15 1.98 -4.74 -13.22
CA LEU A 15 1.14 -5.91 -13.41
C LEU A 15 -0.07 -5.62 -14.30
N ARG A 16 -0.72 -4.46 -14.12
CA ARG A 16 -1.81 -4.00 -15.00
C ARG A 16 -1.39 -3.81 -16.45
N ARG A 17 -0.12 -3.54 -16.73
CA ARG A 17 0.40 -3.46 -18.11
C ARG A 17 0.68 -4.85 -18.71
N CYS A 18 0.96 -5.84 -17.87
CA CYS A 18 1.20 -7.22 -18.31
C CYS A 18 -0.09 -7.98 -18.63
N GLY A 19 -1.25 -7.52 -18.15
CA GLY A 19 -2.54 -8.14 -18.46
C GLY A 19 -3.62 -7.83 -17.43
N ARG A 20 -4.70 -8.63 -17.45
CA ARG A 20 -5.85 -8.45 -16.56
C ARG A 20 -5.58 -9.08 -15.20
N THR A 21 -5.56 -8.26 -14.14
CA THR A 21 -5.56 -8.76 -12.75
C THR A 21 -6.95 -9.25 -12.37
N VAL A 22 -7.03 -10.37 -11.66
CA VAL A 22 -8.28 -10.92 -11.12
C VAL A 22 -8.23 -10.96 -9.60
N LEU A 23 -9.38 -10.75 -8.95
CA LEU A 23 -9.50 -10.92 -7.51
C LEU A 23 -9.67 -12.41 -7.21
N ILE A 24 -8.82 -12.96 -6.34
CA ILE A 24 -8.95 -14.35 -5.87
C ILE A 24 -9.98 -14.37 -4.73
N ALA A 25 -10.94 -15.29 -4.78
CA ALA A 25 -12.01 -15.39 -3.77
C ALA A 25 -11.52 -15.92 -2.41
N SER A 26 -10.36 -16.57 -2.38
CA SER A 26 -9.77 -17.08 -1.15
C SER A 26 -9.21 -15.94 -0.30
N PRO A 27 -9.65 -15.78 0.96
CA PRO A 27 -9.02 -14.84 1.86
C PRO A 27 -7.62 -15.32 2.21
N VAL A 28 -6.71 -14.37 2.43
CA VAL A 28 -5.37 -14.63 2.97
C VAL A 28 -5.33 -14.09 4.39
N THR A 29 -5.03 -14.95 5.36
CA THR A 29 -4.82 -14.52 6.74
C THR A 29 -3.43 -13.91 6.85
N THR A 30 -3.36 -12.60 7.01
CA THR A 30 -2.11 -11.89 7.32
C THR A 30 -2.03 -11.63 8.82
N ALA A 31 -0.82 -11.63 9.37
CA ALA A 31 -0.62 -11.33 10.77
C ALA A 31 -1.00 -9.87 11.05
N ALA A 32 -1.97 -9.64 11.93
CA ALA A 32 -2.43 -8.29 12.33
C ALA A 32 -1.45 -7.56 13.27
N ARG A 33 -0.18 -7.98 13.34
CA ARG A 33 0.82 -7.51 14.32
C ARG A 33 0.93 -5.98 14.37
N ARG A 34 0.89 -5.29 13.21
CA ARG A 34 0.91 -3.80 13.15
C ARG A 34 -0.33 -3.18 13.75
N PHE A 35 -1.50 -3.77 13.52
CA PHE A 35 -2.79 -3.29 14.02
C PHE A 35 -2.90 -3.49 15.53
N GLU A 36 -2.38 -4.59 16.06
CA GLU A 36 -2.32 -4.86 17.51
C GLU A 36 -1.38 -3.90 18.23
N GLN A 37 -0.21 -3.59 17.65
CA GLN A 37 0.81 -2.74 18.29
C GLN A 37 0.51 -1.24 18.16
N GLN A 38 -0.06 -0.78 17.05
CA GLN A 38 -0.23 0.65 16.76
C GLN A 38 -1.69 1.12 16.84
N GLY A 39 -2.63 0.19 16.95
CA GLY A 39 -4.07 0.45 16.95
C GLY A 39 -4.64 0.57 15.54
N VAL A 40 -5.80 -0.06 15.32
CA VAL A 40 -6.41 -0.21 13.99
C VAL A 40 -6.66 1.13 13.30
N VAL A 41 -7.29 2.05 14.02
CA VAL A 41 -7.67 3.36 13.49
C VAL A 41 -6.44 4.17 13.09
N ARG A 42 -5.39 4.15 13.92
CA ARG A 42 -4.15 4.90 13.66
C ARG A 42 -3.44 4.36 12.43
N THR A 43 -3.32 3.04 12.31
CA THR A 43 -2.71 2.41 11.12
C THR A 43 -3.48 2.73 9.85
N ILE A 44 -4.82 2.67 9.87
CA ILE A 44 -5.66 3.01 8.72
C ILE A 44 -5.49 4.49 8.34
N ALA A 45 -5.57 5.40 9.32
CA ALA A 45 -5.44 6.83 9.07
C ALA A 45 -4.06 7.19 8.48
N THR A 46 -2.97 6.61 9.02
CA THR A 46 -1.62 6.82 8.48
C THR A 46 -1.50 6.30 7.06
N ASN A 47 -2.02 5.11 6.76
CA ASN A 47 -2.02 4.58 5.39
C ASN A 47 -2.82 5.49 4.43
N TRP A 48 -3.99 5.97 4.85
CA TRP A 48 -4.82 6.88 4.05
C TRP A 48 -4.11 8.21 3.79
N MET A 49 -3.43 8.76 4.78
CA MET A 49 -2.63 9.98 4.62
C MET A 49 -1.49 9.78 3.62
N ILE A 50 -0.75 8.67 3.71
CA ILE A 50 0.32 8.34 2.75
C ILE A 50 -0.24 8.25 1.33
N TRP A 51 -1.39 7.58 1.17
CA TRP A 51 -2.09 7.50 -0.12
C TRP A 51 -2.49 8.88 -0.62
N ALA A 52 -3.11 9.72 0.22
CA ALA A 52 -3.53 11.07 -0.16
C ALA A 52 -2.34 11.94 -0.60
N LEU A 53 -1.24 11.95 0.17
CA LEU A 53 -0.03 12.70 -0.16
C LEU A 53 0.62 12.21 -1.45
N TYR A 54 0.61 10.90 -1.68
CA TYR A 54 1.07 10.30 -2.93
C TYR A 54 0.19 10.72 -4.12
N LEU A 55 -1.14 10.74 -3.97
CA LEU A 55 -2.07 11.24 -4.99
C LEU A 55 -1.87 12.75 -5.25
N CYS A 56 -1.51 13.53 -4.23
CA CYS A 56 -1.12 14.93 -4.38
C CYS A 56 0.24 15.13 -5.09
N GLY A 57 0.92 14.06 -5.49
CA GLY A 57 2.16 14.11 -6.26
C GLY A 57 3.44 14.16 -5.41
N MET A 58 3.36 13.93 -4.08
CA MET A 58 4.57 13.77 -3.28
C MET A 58 5.30 12.49 -3.64
N SER A 59 6.63 12.57 -3.73
CA SER A 59 7.44 11.40 -4.05
C SER A 59 7.43 10.40 -2.87
N PRO A 60 7.39 9.09 -3.13
CA PRO A 60 7.47 8.05 -2.09
C PRO A 60 8.68 8.18 -1.17
N HIS A 61 9.80 8.72 -1.69
CA HIS A 61 11.00 8.99 -0.90
C HIS A 61 10.84 10.08 0.15
N ARG A 62 9.85 10.98 0.02
CA ARG A 62 9.54 11.99 1.04
C ARG A 62 8.50 11.52 2.06
N LEU A 63 7.91 10.35 1.84
CA LEU A 63 6.84 9.77 2.66
C LEU A 63 7.37 8.71 3.66
N ALA A 64 8.63 8.31 3.51
CA ALA A 64 9.29 7.29 4.34
C ALA A 64 10.03 7.90 5.53
#